data_AF-A0A8X7JH60-F1
#
_entry.id   AF-A0A8X7JH60-F1
#
_cell.length_a   1.000
_cell.length_b   1.000
_cell.length_c   1.000
_cell.angle_alpha   90.00
_cell.angle_beta   90.00
_cell.angle_gamma   90.00
#
_symmetry.space_group_name_H-M   'P 1'
#
loop_
_entity.id
_entity.type
_entity.pdbx_description
1 polymer ?
#
loop_
_entity_poly.entity_id
_entity_poly.type
_entity_poly.pdbx_seq_one_letter_code
_entity_poly.pdbx_strand_id
1 'polypeptide(L)' 'MLFDLRPKEKRGDLFDREKELDAIVRGLECHPIVLVLGPRRVGKTSLIRVAVGEASTRHVILDVRSLYFEHGPVPKSVLA' A
#
# COMPACT_ATOMS: atom_id res chain seq x y z
N MET A 1 8.94 12.73 -3.64
CA MET A 1 8.51 14.05 -3.12
C MET A 1 7.20 13.92 -2.35
N LEU A 2 7.07 14.63 -1.22
CA LEU A 2 5.91 14.61 -0.33
C LEU A 2 4.56 14.81 -1.05
N PHE A 3 4.49 15.76 -1.97
CA PHE A 3 3.25 16.12 -2.67
C PHE A 3 3.07 15.45 -4.06
N ASP A 4 3.90 14.46 -4.40
CA ASP A 4 3.66 13.64 -5.61
C ASP A 4 2.32 12.88 -5.49
N LEU A 5 1.48 12.92 -6.52
CA LEU A 5 0.18 12.22 -6.51
C LEU A 5 0.33 10.69 -6.68
N ARG A 6 1.49 10.23 -7.13
CA ARG A 6 1.79 8.80 -7.27
C ARG A 6 2.07 8.16 -5.91
N PRO A 7 1.82 6.85 -5.76
CA PRO A 7 2.25 6.12 -4.57
C PRO A 7 3.74 6.32 -4.29
N LYS A 8 4.08 6.50 -3.01
CA LYS A 8 5.47 6.73 -2.59
C LYS A 8 6.26 5.43 -2.62
N GLU A 9 7.56 5.56 -2.86
CA GLU A 9 8.51 4.44 -2.91
C GLU A 9 9.70 4.62 -1.96
N LYS A 10 9.79 5.78 -1.29
CA LYS A 10 10.84 6.10 -0.32
C LYS A 10 10.22 6.50 1.02
N ARG A 11 10.83 6.10 2.13
CA ARG A 11 10.38 6.47 3.49
C ARG A 11 10.27 7.96 3.70
N GLY A 12 11.27 8.74 3.25
CA GLY A 12 11.26 10.21 3.38
C GLY A 12 10.15 10.92 2.60
N ASP A 13 9.39 10.21 1.76
CA ASP A 13 8.22 10.74 1.06
C ASP A 13 6.89 10.44 1.77
N LEU A 14 6.91 9.64 2.84
CA LEU A 14 5.77 9.38 3.71
C LEU A 14 5.72 10.45 4.82
N PHE A 15 4.52 10.91 5.15
CA PHE A 15 4.30 11.85 6.26
C PHE A 15 3.69 11.11 7.45
N ASP A 16 4.41 11.04 8.57
CA ASP A 16 3.92 10.51 9.86
C ASP A 16 3.34 9.08 9.75
N ARG A 17 4.13 8.14 9.21
CA ARG A 17 3.74 6.73 8.97
C ARG A 17 4.78 5.72 9.44
N GLU A 18 5.71 6.15 10.29
CA GLU A 18 6.83 5.36 10.77
C GLU A 18 6.34 4.13 11.54
N LYS A 19 5.32 4.31 12.39
CA LYS A 19 4.75 3.23 13.20
C LYS A 19 4.12 2.13 12.34
N GLU A 20 3.31 2.51 11.35
CA GLU A 20 2.66 1.53 10.49
C GLU A 20 3.66 0.85 9.55
N LEU A 21 4.67 1.58 9.08
CA LEU A 21 5.75 1.02 8.26
C LEU A 21 6.52 -0.05 9.04
N ASP A 22 6.95 0.27 10.26
CA ASP A 22 7.69 -0.67 11.11
C ASP A 22 6.82 -1.88 11.52
N ALA A 23 5.51 -1.69 11.73
CA ALA A 23 4.58 -2.78 12.00
C ALA A 23 4.42 -3.73 10.80
N ILE A 24 4.41 -3.21 9.57
CA ILE A 24 4.36 -4.05 8.36
C ILE A 24 5.67 -4.84 8.22
N VAL A 25 6.83 -4.19 8.33
CA VAL A 25 8.13 -4.87 8.18
C VAL A 25 8.27 -6.02 9.19
N ARG A 26 7.97 -5.77 10.47
CA ARG A 26 7.94 -6.83 11.49
C ARG A 26 6.88 -7.89 11.22
N GLY A 27 5.71 -7.47 10.73
CA GLY A 27 4.63 -8.38 10.35
C GLY A 27 5.06 -9.37 9.29
N LEU A 28 5.82 -8.93 8.28
CA LEU A 28 6.33 -9.78 7.20
C LEU A 28 7.32 -10.85 7.68
N GLU A 29 8.06 -10.59 8.77
CA GLU A 29 9.00 -11.54 9.37
C GLU A 29 8.30 -12.57 10.26
N CYS A 30 7.22 -12.17 10.94
CA CYS A 30 6.57 -12.99 11.97
C CYS A 30 5.29 -13.70 11.51
N HIS A 31 4.63 -13.24 10.44
CA HIS A 31 3.30 -13.71 10.05
C HIS A 31 3.23 -14.05 8.55
N PRO A 32 2.58 -15.17 8.18
CA PRO A 32 2.36 -15.52 6.78
C PRO A 32 1.46 -14.52 6.03
N ILE A 33 0.57 -13.82 6.75
CA ILE A 33 -0.39 -12.88 6.18
C ILE A 33 -0.40 -11.62 7.04
N VAL A 34 -0.24 -10.46 6.38
CA VAL A 34 -0.38 -9.13 7.00
C VAL A 34 -1.47 -8.37 6.27
N LEU A 35 -2.45 -7.86 7.02
CA LEU A 35 -3.56 -7.07 6.47
C LEU A 35 -3.31 -5.58 6.69
N VAL A 36 -3.30 -4.80 5.60
CA VAL A 36 -3.21 -3.33 5.64
C VAL A 36 -4.58 -2.74 5.30
N LEU A 37 -5.30 -2.30 6.33
CA LEU A 37 -6.69 -1.85 6.23
C LEU A 37 -6.82 -0.33 6.28
N GLY A 38 -7.95 0.18 5.80
CA GLY A 38 -8.32 1.60 5.90
C GLY A 38 -9.04 2.15 4.67
N PRO A 39 -9.58 3.37 4.73
CA PRO A 39 -10.32 4.00 3.63
C PRO A 39 -9.52 4.20 2.33
N ARG A 40 -10.21 4.45 1.20
CA ARG A 40 -9.55 4.77 -0.07
C ARG A 40 -8.79 6.10 0.07
N ARG A 41 -7.61 6.19 -0.59
CA ARG A 41 -6.73 7.36 -0.60
C ARG A 41 -6.04 7.73 0.73
N VAL A 42 -6.00 6.85 1.73
CA VAL A 42 -5.20 7.06 2.96
C VAL A 42 -3.70 6.74 2.82
N GLY A 43 -3.25 6.32 1.65
CA GLY A 43 -1.83 6.04 1.39
C GLY A 43 -1.38 4.59 1.53
N LYS A 44 -2.30 3.62 1.65
CA LYS A 44 -1.98 2.18 1.80
C LYS A 44 -0.99 1.65 0.74
N THR A 45 -1.21 1.99 -0.54
CA THR A 45 -0.33 1.56 -1.63
C THR A 45 1.09 2.12 -1.48
N SER A 46 1.23 3.38 -1.06
CA SER A 46 2.53 4.00 -0.76
C SER A 46 3.22 3.27 0.37
N LEU A 47 2.49 2.99 1.46
CA LEU A 47 3.04 2.33 2.63
C LEU A 47 3.57 0.93 2.31
N ILE A 48 2.79 0.12 1.57
CA ILE A 48 3.19 -1.22 1.14
C ILE A 48 4.44 -1.16 0.25
N ARG A 49 4.49 -0.24 -0.74
CA ARG A 49 5.65 -0.09 -1.64
C ARG A 49 6.93 0.26 -0.90
N VAL A 50 6.85 1.17 0.06
CA VAL A 50 8.01 1.51 0.91
C VAL A 50 8.42 0.31 1.77
N ALA A 51 7.47 -0.37 2.42
CA ALA A 51 7.76 -1.51 3.29
C ALA A 51 8.48 -2.65 2.56
N VAL A 52 7.99 -3.06 1.39
CA VAL A 52 8.62 -4.14 0.61
C VAL A 52 9.97 -3.73 0.01
N GLY A 53 10.14 -2.43 -0.28
CA GLY A 53 11.42 -1.87 -0.72
C GLY A 53 12.47 -1.90 0.39
N GLU A 54 12.08 -1.58 1.63
CA GLU A 54 12.99 -1.61 2.80
C GLU A 54 13.32 -3.01 3.29
N ALA A 55 12.34 -3.93 3.24
CA ALA A 55 12.53 -5.32 3.66
C ALA A 55 13.58 -6.07 2.82
N SER A 56 14.04 -5.52 1.69
CA SER A 56 15.05 -6.12 0.80
C SER A 56 14.68 -7.54 0.33
N THR A 57 13.39 -7.88 0.36
CA THR A 57 12.86 -9.19 0.01
C THR A 57 12.35 -9.19 -1.43
N ARG A 58 12.57 -10.29 -2.15
CA ARG A 58 11.95 -10.50 -3.46
C ARG A 58 10.43 -10.50 -3.30
N HIS A 59 9.74 -9.65 -4.06
CA HIS A 59 8.31 -9.50 -3.94
C HIS A 59 7.66 -9.29 -5.31
N VAL A 60 6.36 -9.57 -5.38
CA VAL A 60 5.50 -9.29 -6.54
C VAL A 60 4.34 -8.43 -6.07
N ILE A 61 4.09 -7.32 -6.75
CA ILE A 61 2.92 -6.46 -6.48
C ILE A 61 1.85 -6.79 -7.52
N LEU A 62 0.73 -7.33 -7.05
CA LEU A 62 -0.46 -7.56 -7.86
C LEU A 62 -1.44 -6.40 -7.66
N ASP A 63 -1.54 -5.53 -8.65
CA ASP A 63 -2.50 -4.42 -8.63
C ASP A 63 -3.87 -4.86 -9.16
N VAL A 64 -4.74 -5.29 -8.24
CA VAL A 64 -6.10 -5.76 -8.54
C VAL A 64 -7.15 -4.66 -8.53
N ARG A 65 -6.75 -3.37 -8.53
CA ARG A 65 -7.70 -2.25 -8.45
C ARG A 65 -8.67 -2.23 -9.64
N SER A 66 -8.19 -2.46 -10.86
CA SER A 66 -9.04 -2.51 -12.06
C SER A 66 -10.06 -3.65 -11.98
N LEU A 67 -9.62 -4.85 -11.60
CA LEU A 67 -10.47 -6.03 -11.43
C LEU A 67 -11.58 -5.78 -10.40
N TYR A 68 -11.25 -5.13 -9.27
CA TYR A 68 -12.26 -4.76 -8.28
C TYR A 68 -13.31 -3.79 -8.83
N PHE A 69 -12.93 -2.85 -9.70
CA PHE A 69 -13.88 -1.89 -10.27
C PHE A 69 -14.67 -2.42 -11.48
N GLU A 70 -14.19 -3.49 -12.10
CA GLU A 70 -14.86 -4.14 -13.23
C GLU A 70 -15.80 -5.26 -12.79
N HIS A 71 -15.43 -6.00 -11.75
CA HIS A 71 -16.17 -7.18 -11.29
C HIS A 71 -16.63 -7.10 -9.82
N GLY A 72 -16.23 -6.07 -9.09
CA GLY A 72 -16.61 -5.90 -7.69
C GLY A 72 -17.97 -5.23 -7.51
N PRO A 73 -18.43 -5.11 -6.24
CA PRO A 73 -19.76 -4.60 -5.91
C PRO A 73 -19.92 -3.10 -6.15
N VAL A 74 -18.83 -2.37 -6.46
CA VAL A 74 -18.85 -0.92 -6.72
C VAL A 74 -18.66 -0.69 -8.22
N PRO A 75 -19.70 -0.25 -8.96
CA PRO A 75 -19.61 -0.03 -10.39
C PRO A 75 -18.61 1.07 -10.76
N LYS A 76 -17.93 0.88 -11.89
CA LYS A 76 -16.99 1.86 -12.48
C LYS A 76 -17.62 3.25 -12.69
N SER A 77 -18.93 3.32 -12.90
CA SER A 77 -19.71 4.56 -13.09
C SER A 77 -19.81 5.44 -11.83
N VAL A 78 -19.60 4.89 -10.64
CA VAL A 78 -19.69 5.62 -9.35
C VAL A 78 -18.37 6.35 -9.03
N LEU A 79 -17.33 6.16 -9.84
CA LEU A 79 -15.96 6.62 -9.56
C LEU A 79 -15.48 7.74 -10.48
N ALA A 80 -16.32 8.17 -11.43
CA ALA A 80 -16.05 9.26 -12.37
C ALA A 80 -16.27 10.64 -11.73
#